data_AF-A0A1I0NQ85-F1
#
_entry.id   AF-A0A1I0NQ85-F1
#
_cell.length_a   1.000
_cell.length_b   1.000
_cell.length_c   1.000
_cell.angle_alpha   90.00
_cell.angle_beta   90.00
_cell.angle_gamma   90.00
#
_symmetry.space_group_name_H-M   'P 1'
#
loop_
_entity.id
_entity.type
_entity.pdbx_description
1 polymer ?
#
loop_
_entity_poly.entity_id
_entity_poly.type
_entity_poly.pdbx_seq_one_letter_code
_entity_poly.pdbx_strand_id
1 'polypeptide(L)'
;MTSDGKPLDEALLREVARRLGSLTLIDTVRVFPQQKPASVVATFDSVYYPDEIRRVELELRAYQNDDFNVIYREVRSGEDWMARWDRHDNPHNSRDHYHRPPRARTEDAVDNAYPTDLFDVVEEILAEIDSRLGEVWDHTEEE
;
A
#
# COMPACT_ATOMS: atom_id res chain seq x y z
N MET A 1 3.05 13.69 -14.88
CA MET A 1 2.45 14.51 -13.81
C MET A 1 3.35 14.35 -12.62
N THR A 2 4.15 15.38 -12.37
CA THR A 2 5.33 15.37 -11.51
C THR A 2 4.91 15.30 -10.05
N SER A 3 5.47 14.36 -9.30
CA SER A 3 5.62 14.49 -7.85
C SER A 3 6.18 15.89 -7.55
N ASP A 4 5.72 16.48 -6.47
CA ASP A 4 5.83 17.89 -6.10
C ASP A 4 7.26 18.39 -5.80
N GLY A 5 8.22 18.13 -6.69
CA GLY A 5 9.64 18.49 -6.56
C GLY A 5 10.41 17.80 -5.43
N LYS A 6 9.73 17.03 -4.57
CA LYS A 6 10.33 16.35 -3.41
C LYS A 6 11.26 15.23 -3.88
N PRO A 7 12.51 15.19 -3.41
CA PRO A 7 13.44 14.13 -3.79
C PRO A 7 13.02 12.80 -3.14
N LEU A 8 13.02 11.74 -3.94
CA LEU A 8 12.69 10.39 -3.49
C LEU A 8 13.75 9.90 -2.50
N ASP A 9 13.32 9.16 -1.48
CA ASP A 9 14.25 8.41 -0.63
C ASP A 9 14.47 7.02 -1.22
N GLU A 10 15.32 6.95 -2.24
CA GLU A 10 15.65 5.70 -2.91
C GLU A 10 16.32 4.68 -1.99
N ALA A 11 17.12 5.14 -1.02
CA ALA A 11 17.85 4.27 -0.11
C ALA A 11 16.89 3.56 0.84
N LEU A 12 15.97 4.32 1.43
CA LEU A 12 14.90 3.80 2.29
C LEU A 12 14.00 2.83 1.53
N LEU A 13 13.55 3.20 0.33
CA LEU A 13 12.70 2.34 -0.50
C LEU A 13 13.40 1.02 -0.86
N ARG A 14 14.69 1.03 -1.17
CA ARG A 14 15.45 -0.21 -1.42
C ARG A 14 15.56 -1.10 -0.18
N GLU A 15 15.63 -0.53 1.02
CA GLU A 15 15.60 -1.30 2.27
C GLU A 15 14.22 -1.89 2.53
N VAL A 16 13.15 -1.11 2.36
CA VAL A 16 11.77 -1.61 2.43
C VAL A 16 11.56 -2.76 1.44
N ALA A 17 12.04 -2.62 0.20
CA ALA A 17 11.96 -3.66 -0.81
C ALA A 17 12.67 -4.96 -0.39
N ARG A 18 13.85 -4.86 0.25
CA ARG A 18 14.56 -6.04 0.78
C ARG A 18 13.76 -6.74 1.86
N ARG A 19 13.16 -5.99 2.78
CA ARG A 19 12.34 -6.57 3.87
C ARG A 19 11.08 -7.22 3.32
N LEU A 20 10.34 -6.54 2.45
CA LEU A 20 9.16 -7.11 1.79
C LEU A 20 9.50 -8.39 1.03
N GLY A 21 10.61 -8.41 0.29
CA GLY A 21 11.05 -9.59 -0.46
C GLY A 21 11.51 -10.77 0.41
N SER A 22 11.62 -10.59 1.73
CA SER A 22 11.90 -11.68 2.68
C SER A 22 10.64 -12.30 3.29
N LEU A 23 9.47 -11.70 3.06
CA LEU A 23 8.20 -12.17 3.60
C LEU A 23 7.63 -13.28 2.70
N THR A 24 7.15 -14.36 3.31
CA THR A 24 6.56 -15.49 2.58
C THR A 24 5.26 -15.12 1.85
N LEU A 25 4.55 -14.09 2.32
CA LEU A 25 3.33 -13.58 1.72
C LEU A 25 3.57 -12.82 0.39
N ILE A 26 4.84 -12.50 0.08
CA ILE A 26 5.23 -11.74 -1.10
C ILE A 26 5.83 -12.67 -2.15
N ASP A 27 5.21 -12.72 -3.33
CA ASP A 27 5.73 -13.45 -4.49
C ASP A 27 6.88 -12.68 -5.16
N THR A 28 6.68 -11.40 -5.45
CA THR A 28 7.66 -10.58 -6.16
C THR A 28 7.73 -9.15 -5.65
N VAL A 29 8.94 -8.58 -5.65
CA VAL A 29 9.18 -7.16 -5.39
C VAL A 29 9.90 -6.51 -6.57
N ARG A 30 9.33 -5.43 -7.10
CA ARG A 30 9.90 -4.63 -8.19
C ARG A 30 10.31 -3.26 -7.66
N VAL A 31 11.59 -2.96 -7.75
CA VAL A 31 12.15 -1.66 -7.33
C VAL A 31 12.26 -0.74 -8.55
N PHE A 32 11.56 0.39 -8.52
CA PHE A 32 11.53 1.40 -9.58
C PHE A 32 11.26 0.83 -10.99
N PRO A 33 10.19 0.02 -11.16
CA PRO A 33 9.85 -0.51 -12.47
C PRO A 33 9.56 0.62 -13.46
N GLN A 34 9.82 0.40 -14.75
CA GLN A 34 9.67 1.42 -15.79
C GLN A 34 8.32 2.16 -15.78
N GLN A 35 7.24 1.44 -15.46
CA GLN A 35 5.88 2.01 -15.40
C GLN A 35 5.59 2.81 -14.12
N LYS A 36 6.34 2.58 -13.04
CA LYS A 36 6.22 3.25 -11.74
C LYS A 36 7.63 3.58 -11.20
N PRO A 37 8.37 4.49 -11.86
CA PRO A 37 9.80 4.70 -11.61
C PRO A 37 10.12 5.31 -10.24
N ALA A 38 9.11 5.85 -9.54
CA ALA A 38 9.24 6.42 -8.20
C ALA A 38 8.75 5.47 -7.08
N SER A 39 8.45 4.21 -7.41
CA SER A 39 7.80 3.28 -6.47
C SER A 39 8.58 1.99 -6.27
N VAL A 40 8.41 1.40 -5.09
CA VAL A 40 8.56 -0.04 -4.87
C VAL A 40 7.19 -0.68 -5.03
N VAL A 41 7.10 -1.80 -5.74
CA VAL A 41 5.85 -2.52 -5.98
C VAL A 41 6.05 -3.97 -5.57
N ALA A 42 5.41 -4.37 -4.48
CA ALA A 42 5.31 -5.74 -4.04
C ALA A 42 4.02 -6.37 -4.59
N THR A 43 4.11 -7.60 -5.08
CA THR A 43 2.97 -8.43 -5.49
C THR A 43 2.86 -9.58 -4.49
N PHE A 44 1.69 -9.76 -3.91
CA PHE A 44 1.46 -10.83 -2.94
C PHE A 44 1.32 -12.16 -3.66
N ASP A 45 1.69 -13.24 -2.98
CA ASP A 45 1.49 -14.59 -3.50
C ASP A 45 -0.01 -14.91 -3.51
N SER A 46 -0.51 -15.24 -4.70
CA SER A 46 -1.92 -15.56 -4.93
C SER A 46 -2.39 -16.77 -4.14
N VAL A 47 -1.49 -17.64 -3.66
CA VAL A 47 -1.86 -18.80 -2.83
C VAL A 47 -2.58 -18.40 -1.54
N TYR A 48 -2.35 -17.17 -1.06
CA TYR A 48 -2.98 -16.67 0.16
C TYR A 48 -4.36 -16.08 -0.07
N TYR A 49 -4.79 -15.85 -1.30
CA TYR A 49 -6.04 -15.17 -1.63
C TYR A 49 -7.03 -16.11 -2.35
N PRO A 50 -8.35 -15.92 -2.22
CA PRO A 50 -9.33 -16.69 -2.98
C PRO A 50 -9.28 -16.33 -4.47
N ASP A 51 -9.74 -17.26 -5.31
CA ASP A 51 -9.68 -17.18 -6.79
C ASP A 51 -10.34 -15.92 -7.38
N GLU A 52 -11.31 -15.33 -6.67
CA GLU A 52 -11.96 -14.09 -7.08
C GLU A 52 -11.03 -12.86 -7.07
N ILE A 53 -9.96 -12.90 -6.27
CA ILE A 53 -8.91 -11.88 -6.17
C ILE A 53 -7.74 -12.33 -7.06
N ARG A 54 -7.65 -11.75 -8.26
CA ARG A 54 -6.74 -12.21 -9.32
C ARG A 54 -5.32 -11.71 -9.16
N ARG A 55 -5.13 -10.59 -8.45
CA ARG A 55 -3.82 -9.97 -8.21
C ARG A 55 -3.91 -9.01 -7.04
N VAL A 56 -2.89 -9.02 -6.20
CA VAL A 56 -2.77 -8.07 -5.09
C VAL A 56 -1.43 -7.36 -5.15
N GLU A 57 -1.45 -6.05 -5.01
CA GLU A 57 -0.24 -5.21 -5.04
C GLU A 57 -0.17 -4.27 -3.85
N LEU A 58 1.03 -4.08 -3.31
CA LEU A 58 1.40 -2.98 -2.42
C LEU A 58 2.41 -2.08 -3.15
N GLU A 59 1.99 -0.87 -3.48
CA GLU A 59 2.85 0.17 -4.05
C GLU A 59 3.27 1.17 -2.97
N LEU A 60 4.56 1.43 -2.84
CA LEU A 60 5.10 2.37 -1.86
C LEU A 60 5.96 3.45 -2.54
N ARG A 61 5.78 4.69 -2.10
CA ARG A 61 6.65 5.83 -2.38
C ARG A 61 7.00 6.52 -1.08
N ALA A 62 8.24 6.95 -0.94
CA ALA A 62 8.74 7.68 0.22
C ALA A 62 9.74 8.77 -0.21
N TYR A 63 9.72 9.90 0.48
CA TYR A 63 10.50 11.09 0.15
C TYR A 63 11.39 11.49 1.32
N GLN A 64 12.46 12.23 1.04
CA GLN A 64 13.45 12.61 2.07
C GLN A 64 12.91 13.58 3.15
N ASN A 65 11.68 14.07 2.99
CA ASN A 65 10.98 14.91 3.97
C ASN A 65 9.96 14.13 4.81
N ASP A 66 10.11 12.81 4.87
CA ASP A 66 9.23 11.86 5.56
C ASP A 66 7.83 11.69 4.96
N ASP A 67 7.50 12.37 3.86
CA ASP A 67 6.26 12.13 3.14
C ASP A 67 6.27 10.73 2.51
N PHE A 68 5.10 10.10 2.45
CA PHE A 68 4.92 8.83 1.78
C PHE A 68 3.52 8.68 1.18
N ASN A 69 3.42 7.73 0.26
CA ASN A 69 2.16 7.23 -0.27
C ASN A 69 2.28 5.71 -0.37
N VAL A 70 1.35 5.00 0.27
CA VAL A 70 1.23 3.55 0.18
C VAL A 70 -0.14 3.22 -0.38
N ILE A 71 -0.19 2.36 -1.40
CA ILE A 71 -1.42 1.92 -2.04
C ILE A 71 -1.47 0.39 -1.99
N TYR A 72 -2.50 -0.16 -1.37
CA TYR A 72 -2.83 -1.57 -1.48
C TYR A 72 -4.01 -1.72 -2.44
N ARG A 73 -3.91 -2.68 -3.38
CA ARG A 73 -4.95 -2.92 -4.39
C ARG A 73 -5.17 -4.42 -4.60
N GLU A 74 -6.42 -4.83 -4.51
CA GLU A 74 -6.94 -6.13 -4.95
C GLU A 74 -7.63 -5.94 -6.30
N VAL A 75 -7.10 -6.61 -7.34
CA VAL A 75 -7.77 -6.70 -8.64
C VAL A 75 -8.72 -7.88 -8.59
N ARG A 76 -10.02 -7.61 -8.64
CA ARG A 76 -11.06 -8.63 -8.46
C ARG A 76 -11.80 -8.89 -9.76
N SER A 77 -12.53 -10.01 -9.82
CA SER A 77 -13.45 -10.29 -10.93
C SER A 77 -14.63 -9.30 -10.99
N GLY A 78 -14.99 -8.74 -9.84
CA GLY A 78 -16.02 -7.70 -9.68
C GLY A 78 -15.42 -6.30 -9.56
N GLU A 79 -15.76 -5.59 -8.49
CA GLU A 79 -15.21 -4.26 -8.20
C GLU A 79 -13.85 -4.38 -7.51
N ASP A 80 -12.87 -3.60 -8.00
CA ASP A 80 -11.55 -3.48 -7.38
C ASP A 80 -11.68 -2.97 -5.94
N TRP A 81 -10.79 -3.46 -5.08
CA TRP A 81 -10.69 -2.99 -3.70
C TRP A 81 -9.34 -2.29 -3.52
N MET A 82 -9.34 -1.10 -2.94
CA MET A 82 -8.15 -0.29 -2.75
C MET A 82 -8.22 0.46 -1.44
N ALA A 83 -7.09 0.50 -0.72
CA ALA A 83 -6.86 1.38 0.42
C ALA A 83 -5.56 2.17 0.21
N ARG A 84 -5.47 3.36 0.80
CA ARG A 84 -4.25 4.19 0.74
C ARG A 84 -3.92 4.81 2.08
N TRP A 85 -2.63 4.83 2.40
CA TRP A 85 -2.08 5.49 3.58
C TRP A 85 -1.12 6.56 3.09
N ASP A 86 -1.44 7.81 3.39
CA ASP A 86 -0.76 8.96 2.83
C ASP A 86 -0.25 9.89 3.94
N ARG A 87 1.00 10.31 3.81
CA ARG A 87 1.60 11.39 4.58
C ARG A 87 2.04 12.47 3.62
N HIS A 88 1.26 13.54 3.51
CA HIS A 88 1.61 14.74 2.78
C HIS A 88 0.69 15.90 3.14
N ASP A 89 1.16 17.12 2.99
CA ASP A 89 0.31 18.30 3.14
C ASP A 89 -0.79 18.32 2.07
N ASN A 90 -2.02 18.63 2.49
CA ASN A 90 -3.16 18.85 1.60
C ASN A 90 -4.16 19.84 2.25
N PRO A 91 -5.11 20.42 1.50
CA PRO A 91 -6.02 21.44 2.04
C PRO A 91 -7.27 20.88 2.76
N HIS A 92 -7.45 19.56 2.86
CA HIS A 92 -8.72 18.94 3.26
C HIS A 92 -8.62 17.98 4.46
N ASN A 93 -7.42 17.50 4.77
CA ASN A 93 -7.14 16.54 5.83
C ASN A 93 -5.86 16.92 6.58
N SER A 94 -5.61 16.26 7.71
CA SER A 94 -4.29 16.26 8.33
C SER A 94 -3.22 15.70 7.38
N ARG A 95 -1.96 16.04 7.65
CA ARG A 95 -0.79 15.56 6.88
C ARG A 95 -0.83 14.04 6.74
N ASP A 96 -1.12 13.34 7.83
CA ASP A 96 -1.37 11.90 7.86
C ASP A 96 -2.86 11.64 7.62
N HIS A 97 -3.19 10.84 6.61
CA HIS A 97 -4.57 10.50 6.29
C HIS A 97 -4.68 9.14 5.60
N TYR A 98 -5.82 8.48 5.84
CA TYR A 98 -6.17 7.19 5.27
C TYR A 98 -7.33 7.33 4.29
N HIS A 99 -7.16 6.84 3.06
CA HIS A 99 -8.25 6.73 2.10
C HIS A 99 -8.90 5.37 2.22
N ARG A 100 -10.16 5.37 2.64
CA ARG A 100 -10.90 4.14 2.93
C ARG A 100 -11.21 3.34 1.65
N PRO A 101 -11.26 2.00 1.76
CA PRO A 101 -11.78 1.14 0.71
C PRO A 101 -13.27 1.33 0.47
N PRO A 102 -13.81 0.87 -0.67
CA PRO A 102 -13.12 0.07 -1.70
C PRO A 102 -12.42 0.91 -2.78
N ARG A 103 -12.64 2.23 -2.83
CA ARG A 103 -12.17 3.06 -3.96
C ARG A 103 -11.03 4.00 -3.64
N ALA A 104 -10.77 4.27 -2.36
CA ALA A 104 -9.70 5.15 -1.89
C ALA A 104 -9.65 6.52 -2.60
N ARG A 105 -10.81 7.12 -2.83
CA ARG A 105 -10.96 8.43 -3.47
C ARG A 105 -10.62 9.53 -2.48
N THR A 106 -10.45 10.75 -3.00
CA THR A 106 -10.25 11.94 -2.16
C THR A 106 -11.39 12.15 -1.16
N GLU A 107 -12.64 11.89 -1.56
CA GLU A 107 -13.80 11.97 -0.66
C GLU A 107 -13.82 10.88 0.43
N ASP A 108 -13.06 9.80 0.27
CA ASP A 108 -12.94 8.68 1.21
C ASP A 108 -11.83 8.91 2.26
N ALA A 109 -11.15 10.06 2.20
CA ALA A 109 -10.02 10.40 3.08
C ALA A 109 -10.49 10.77 4.49
N VAL A 110 -9.87 10.14 5.48
CA VAL A 110 -10.04 10.49 6.90
C VAL A 110 -8.68 10.76 7.53
N ASP A 111 -8.68 11.72 8.45
CA ASP A 111 -7.48 12.04 9.25
C ASP A 111 -7.03 10.79 10.01
N ASN A 112 -5.71 10.59 10.07
CA ASN A 112 -5.09 9.50 10.79
C ASN A 112 -3.77 9.96 11.43
N ALA A 113 -3.13 9.09 12.20
CA ALA A 113 -1.78 9.34 12.71
C ALA A 113 -0.92 8.10 12.47
N TYR A 114 0.26 8.31 11.88
CA TYR A 114 1.20 7.24 11.60
C TYR A 114 2.48 7.39 12.43
N PRO A 115 3.18 6.29 12.72
CA PRO A 115 4.55 6.33 13.22
C PRO A 115 5.48 7.26 12.42
N THR A 116 6.55 7.73 13.05
CA THR A 116 7.55 8.55 12.34
C THR A 116 8.41 7.70 11.41
N ASP A 117 8.82 6.50 11.86
CA ASP A 117 9.60 5.57 11.06
C ASP A 117 8.72 4.87 10.02
N LEU A 118 9.11 4.91 8.75
CA LEU A 118 8.38 4.25 7.67
C LEU A 118 8.29 2.72 7.84
N PHE A 119 9.26 2.09 8.50
CA PHE A 119 9.19 0.65 8.76
C PHE A 119 8.06 0.31 9.72
N ASP A 120 7.85 1.12 10.76
CA ASP A 120 6.74 0.95 11.70
C ASP A 120 5.41 1.17 10.98
N VAL A 121 5.33 2.15 10.08
CA VAL A 121 4.15 2.36 9.20
C VAL A 121 3.88 1.13 8.33
N VAL A 122 4.91 0.57 7.69
CA VAL A 122 4.75 -0.62 6.83
C VAL A 122 4.32 -1.84 7.66
N GLU A 123 4.80 -1.98 8.89
CA GLU A 123 4.36 -3.04 9.80
C GLU A 123 2.87 -2.92 10.16
N GLU A 124 2.41 -1.71 10.50
CA GLU A 124 0.98 -1.45 10.75
C GLU A 124 0.11 -1.75 9.53
N ILE A 125 0.56 -1.34 8.33
CA ILE A 125 -0.15 -1.61 7.08
C ILE A 125 -0.23 -3.12 6.79
N LEU A 126 0.85 -3.87 7.00
CA LEU A 126 0.85 -5.31 6.80
C LEU A 126 -0.08 -6.02 7.79
N ALA A 127 -0.18 -5.55 9.04
CA ALA A 127 -1.14 -6.08 10.01
C ALA A 127 -2.60 -5.78 9.62
N GLU A 128 -2.87 -4.60 9.05
CA GLU A 128 -4.21 -4.26 8.51
C GLU A 128 -4.56 -5.16 7.30
N ILE A 129 -3.59 -5.42 6.42
CA ILE A 129 -3.77 -6.32 5.27
C ILE A 129 -4.00 -7.77 5.73
N ASP A 130 -3.30 -8.24 6.75
CA ASP A 130 -3.51 -9.57 7.33
C ASP A 130 -4.92 -9.71 7.93
N SER A 131 -5.39 -8.68 8.64
CA SER A 131 -6.76 -8.64 9.18
C SER A 131 -7.80 -8.67 8.05
N ARG A 132 -7.59 -7.86 7.01
CA ARG A 132 -8.43 -7.85 5.80
C ARG A 132 -8.45 -9.21 5.11
N LEU A 133 -7.31 -9.91 5.06
CA LEU A 133 -7.24 -11.24 4.48
C LEU A 133 -8.12 -12.24 5.24
N GLY A 134 -8.15 -12.16 6.57
CA GLY A 134 -9.09 -12.92 7.39
C GLY A 134 -10.55 -12.66 6.99
N GLU A 135 -10.94 -11.39 6.88
CA GLU A 135 -12.30 -11.00 6.46
C GLU A 135 -12.65 -11.50 5.05
N VAL A 136 -11.69 -11.49 4.11
CA VAL A 136 -11.88 -12.05 2.77
C VAL A 136 -12.30 -13.52 2.87
N TRP A 137 -11.54 -14.32 3.61
CA TRP A 137 -11.79 -15.75 3.71
C TRP A 137 -13.08 -16.08 4.45
N ASP A 138 -13.39 -15.34 5.52
CA ASP A 138 -14.65 -15.50 6.25
C ASP A 138 -15.87 -15.24 5.34
N HIS A 139 -15.79 -14.23 4.47
CA HIS A 139 -16.87 -13.94 3.51
C HIS A 139 -16.98 -14.96 2.38
N THR A 140 -15.88 -15.60 1.95
CA THR A 140 -15.94 -16.64 0.92
C THR A 140 -16.52 -17.97 1.42
N GLU A 141 -16.43 -18.25 2.72
CA GLU A 141 -17.01 -19.48 3.31
C GLU A 141 -18.53 -19.36 3.56
N GLU A 142 -19.08 -18.14 3.48
CA GLU A 142 -20.51 -17.85 3.69
C GLU A 142 -21.34 -17.85 2.39
N GLU A 143 -20.72 -17.91 1.20
CA GLU A 143 -21.38 -17.97 -0.13
C GLU A 143 -21.58 -19.40 -0.67
#